data_AF-A0A940CWV9-F1
#
_entry.id   AF-A0A940CWV9-F1
#
_cell.length_a   1.000
_cell.length_b   1.000
_cell.length_c   1.000
_cell.angle_alpha   90.00
_cell.angle_beta   90.00
_cell.angle_gamma   90.00
#
_symmetry.space_group_name_H-M   'P 1'
#
loop_
_entity.id
_entity.type
_entity.pdbx_description
1 polymer ?
#
loop_
_entity_poly.entity_id
_entity_poly.type
_entity_poly.pdbx_seq_one_letter_code
_entity_poly.pdbx_strand_id
1 'polypeptide(L)'
;MEEEKKELPKLEKKLEKMTIKELREIALQIPEITGVHGMNKEELISALKKVYGIKEEPRKVGESMRELKAKVKKFKALAEEAKKNKDWIKYERYRKLASRFKKRTRKLAKGIA
;
A
#
# COMPACT_ATOMS: atom_id res chain seq x y z
N MET A 1 36.79 5.96 -21.70
CA MET A 1 35.87 6.33 -20.62
C MET A 1 34.97 5.12 -20.41
N GLU A 2 35.40 4.19 -19.56
CA GLU A 2 34.67 2.96 -19.27
C GLU A 2 33.51 3.29 -18.33
N GLU A 3 32.30 3.38 -18.89
CA GLU A 3 31.08 3.17 -18.12
C GLU A 3 30.98 1.66 -17.82
N GLU A 4 31.62 1.23 -16.74
CA GLU A 4 31.35 -0.07 -16.14
C GLU A 4 29.89 -0.07 -15.65
N LYS A 5 29.00 -0.57 -16.51
CA LYS A 5 27.67 -1.05 -16.10
C LYS A 5 27.85 -2.26 -15.18
N LYS A 6 28.15 -2.00 -13.91
CA LYS A 6 28.10 -3.02 -12.86
C LYS A 6 26.66 -3.51 -12.76
N GLU A 7 26.47 -4.76 -13.14
CA GLU A 7 25.19 -5.45 -13.03
C GLU A 7 24.72 -5.39 -11.57
N LEU A 8 23.54 -4.81 -11.35
CA LEU A 8 22.91 -4.76 -10.03
C LEU A 8 22.69 -6.20 -9.54
N PRO A 9 23.09 -6.53 -8.30
CA PRO A 9 22.96 -7.90 -7.79
C PRO A 9 21.48 -8.33 -7.81
N LYS A 10 21.21 -9.55 -8.30
CA LYS A 10 19.85 -10.10 -8.38
C LYS A 10 19.24 -10.22 -6.98
N LEU A 11 18.13 -9.52 -6.76
CA LEU A 11 17.38 -9.60 -5.51
C LEU A 11 16.52 -10.88 -5.49
N GLU A 12 17.00 -11.95 -4.85
CA GLU A 12 16.24 -13.20 -4.68
C GLU A 12 15.03 -13.06 -3.73
N LYS A 13 15.05 -12.05 -2.84
CA LYS A 13 13.98 -11.74 -1.88
C LYS A 13 13.58 -10.27 -1.96
N LYS A 14 12.32 -9.95 -1.63
CA LYS A 14 11.85 -8.57 -1.47
C LYS A 14 12.67 -7.87 -0.38
N LEU A 15 13.19 -6.67 -0.65
CA LEU A 15 14.01 -5.86 0.28
C LEU A 15 13.37 -5.70 1.68
N GLU A 16 12.04 -5.63 1.76
CA GLU A 16 11.29 -5.50 3.02
C GLU A 16 11.40 -6.73 3.94
N LYS A 17 11.71 -7.91 3.39
CA LYS A 17 11.87 -9.17 4.12
C LYS A 17 13.33 -9.46 4.50
N MET A 18 14.28 -8.73 3.95
CA MET A 18 15.69 -8.91 4.27
C MET A 18 16.00 -8.38 5.67
N THR A 19 17.01 -8.97 6.29
CA THR A 19 17.60 -8.53 7.55
C THR A 19 18.51 -7.33 7.31
N ILE A 20 18.82 -6.57 8.38
CA ILE A 20 19.70 -5.39 8.26
C ILE A 20 21.07 -5.79 7.72
N LYS A 21 21.60 -6.97 8.08
CA LYS A 21 22.90 -7.47 7.61
C LYS A 21 22.89 -7.70 6.10
N GLU A 22 21.90 -8.41 5.59
CA GLU A 22 21.72 -8.65 4.15
C GLU A 22 21.57 -7.33 3.37
N LEU A 23 20.80 -6.37 3.90
CA LEU A 23 20.64 -5.04 3.27
C LEU A 23 21.96 -4.25 3.26
N ARG A 24 22.81 -4.40 4.28
CA ARG A 24 24.12 -3.74 4.35
C ARG A 24 25.12 -4.36 3.37
N GLU A 25 25.12 -5.68 3.22
CA GLU A 25 25.98 -6.38 2.25
C GLU A 25 25.66 -5.96 0.82
N ILE A 26 24.37 -5.91 0.46
CA ILE A 26 23.93 -5.46 -0.86
C ILE A 26 24.27 -3.97 -1.06
N ALA A 27 24.08 -3.13 -0.04
CA ALA A 27 24.41 -1.71 -0.13
C ALA A 27 25.93 -1.44 -0.24
N LEU A 28 26.79 -2.27 0.37
CA LEU A 28 28.24 -2.18 0.26
C LEU A 28 28.77 -2.54 -1.14
N GLN A 29 28.06 -3.41 -1.86
CA GLN A 29 28.40 -3.76 -3.25
C GLN A 29 28.10 -2.62 -4.24
N ILE A 30 27.26 -1.67 -3.83
CA ILE A 30 26.81 -0.55 -4.66
C ILE A 30 27.62 0.69 -4.27
N PRO A 31 28.54 1.18 -5.13
CA PRO A 31 29.37 2.35 -4.82
C PRO A 31 28.59 3.66 -4.69
N GLU A 32 27.32 3.67 -5.12
CA GLU A 32 26.42 4.81 -5.05
C GLU A 32 25.85 5.03 -3.62
N ILE A 33 25.92 4.05 -2.72
CA ILE A 33 25.40 4.15 -1.35
C ILE A 33 26.57 4.27 -0.36
N THR A 34 26.91 5.50 0.04
CA THR A 34 27.90 5.78 1.10
C THR A 34 27.22 5.91 2.47
N GLY A 35 27.80 5.37 3.55
CA GLY A 35 27.27 5.51 4.91
C GLY A 35 26.39 4.35 5.40
N VAL A 36 26.49 3.18 4.77
CA VAL A 36 25.70 1.95 5.03
C VAL A 36 25.64 1.54 6.52
N HIS A 37 26.71 1.76 7.28
CA HIS A 37 26.76 1.37 8.70
C HIS A 37 25.91 2.27 9.61
N GLY A 38 25.64 3.52 9.21
CA GLY A 38 24.87 4.50 9.99
C GLY A 38 23.38 4.54 9.65
N MET A 39 22.95 3.87 8.58
CA MET A 39 21.55 3.90 8.11
C MET A 39 20.66 2.93 8.88
N ASN A 40 19.43 3.37 9.16
CA ASN A 40 18.37 2.53 9.70
C ASN A 40 17.85 1.54 8.65
N LYS A 41 17.11 0.51 9.07
CA LYS A 41 16.54 -0.50 8.15
C LYS A 41 15.67 0.13 7.05
N GLU A 42 14.84 1.10 7.41
CA GLU A 42 13.94 1.78 6.47
C GLU A 42 14.72 2.62 5.45
N GLU A 43 15.74 3.34 5.91
CA GLU A 43 16.62 4.16 5.07
C GLU A 43 17.42 3.30 4.08
N LEU A 44 17.95 2.14 4.52
CA LEU A 44 18.62 1.17 3.64
C LEU A 44 17.67 0.65 2.55
N ILE A 45 16.42 0.35 2.92
CA ILE A 45 15.41 -0.12 1.95
C ILE A 45 15.11 0.98 0.93
N SER A 46 14.93 2.23 1.35
CA SER A 46 14.66 3.34 0.43
C SER A 46 15.87 3.68 -0.45
N ALA A 47 17.09 3.61 0.08
CA ALA A 47 18.32 3.80 -0.71
C ALA A 47 18.47 2.70 -1.78
N LEU A 48 18.30 1.44 -1.41
CA LEU A 48 18.31 0.33 -2.35
C LEU A 48 17.16 0.44 -3.36
N LYS A 49 15.92 0.76 -2.95
CA LYS A 49 14.80 0.97 -3.88
C LYS A 49 15.08 2.06 -4.92
N LYS A 50 15.78 3.14 -4.55
CA LYS A 50 16.20 4.21 -5.47
C LYS A 50 17.19 3.71 -6.52
N VAL A 51 18.25 3.00 -6.09
CA VAL A 51 19.27 2.45 -7.01
C VAL A 51 18.67 1.40 -7.94
N TYR A 52 17.81 0.53 -7.43
CA TYR A 52 17.12 -0.49 -8.23
C TYR A 52 15.97 0.07 -9.10
N GLY A 53 15.69 1.38 -9.06
CA GLY A 53 14.62 2.02 -9.83
C GLY A 53 13.21 1.55 -9.46
N ILE A 54 13.05 0.88 -8.30
CA ILE A 54 11.76 0.40 -7.83
C ILE A 54 11.04 1.57 -7.17
N LYS A 55 10.16 2.20 -7.95
CA LYS A 55 9.25 3.25 -7.48
C LYS A 55 8.53 2.75 -6.23
N GLU A 56 8.64 3.47 -5.11
CA GLU A 56 7.87 3.19 -3.91
C GLU A 56 6.38 3.18 -4.29
N GLU A 57 5.81 1.98 -4.46
CA GLU A 57 4.37 1.86 -4.48
C GLU A 57 3.89 2.38 -3.13
N PRO A 58 3.03 3.40 -3.08
CA PRO A 58 2.51 3.88 -1.82
C PRO A 58 1.86 2.68 -1.14
N ARG A 59 2.36 2.33 0.05
CA ARG A 59 1.75 1.36 0.96
C ARG A 59 0.25 1.60 0.86
N LYS A 60 -0.56 0.60 0.50
CA LYS A 60 -2.02 0.76 0.35
C LYS A 60 -2.56 1.29 1.67
N VAL A 61 -2.62 2.61 1.79
CA VAL A 61 -3.16 3.31 2.94
C VAL A 61 -4.59 2.80 3.02
N GLY A 62 -4.98 2.25 4.17
CA GLY A 62 -6.31 1.68 4.32
C GLY A 62 -7.37 2.66 3.80
N GLU A 63 -8.48 2.13 3.26
CA GLU A 63 -9.54 2.93 2.63
C GLU A 63 -9.82 4.22 3.42
N SER A 64 -9.59 5.37 2.79
CA SER A 64 -9.74 6.66 3.46
C SER A 64 -11.19 6.87 3.93
N MET A 65 -11.39 7.66 4.99
CA MET A 65 -12.72 8.07 5.45
C MET A 65 -13.57 8.63 4.30
N ARG A 66 -12.96 9.38 3.37
CA ARG A 66 -13.62 9.96 2.20
C ARG A 66 -14.09 8.87 1.23
N GLU A 67 -13.24 7.90 0.95
CA GLU A 67 -13.54 6.76 0.07
C GLU A 67 -14.66 5.89 0.64
N LEU A 68 -14.61 5.61 1.94
CA LEU A 68 -15.65 4.86 2.63
C LEU A 68 -17.01 5.57 2.57
N LYS A 69 -17.04 6.90 2.80
CA LYS A 69 -18.27 7.71 2.66
C LYS A 69 -18.79 7.73 1.21
N ALA A 70 -17.88 7.80 0.22
CA ALA A 70 -18.26 7.72 -1.19
C ALA A 70 -18.90 6.35 -1.53
N LYS A 71 -18.33 5.25 -1.04
CA LYS A 71 -18.92 3.90 -1.19
C LYS A 71 -20.30 3.82 -0.53
N VAL A 72 -20.48 4.39 0.67
CA VAL A 72 -21.79 4.45 1.33
C VAL A 72 -22.82 5.18 0.47
N LYS A 73 -22.47 6.35 -0.10
CA LYS A 73 -23.37 7.11 -0.99
C LYS A 73 -23.74 6.30 -2.24
N LYS A 74 -22.75 5.67 -2.88
CA LYS A 74 -22.94 4.81 -4.05
C LYS A 74 -23.90 3.65 -3.77
N PHE A 75 -23.66 2.89 -2.71
CA PHE A 75 -24.51 1.73 -2.39
C PHE A 75 -25.91 2.11 -1.91
N LYS A 76 -26.10 3.30 -1.31
CA LYS A 76 -27.44 3.82 -1.03
C LYS A 76 -28.20 4.15 -2.30
N ALA A 77 -27.57 4.82 -3.27
CA ALA A 77 -28.20 5.13 -4.55
C ALA A 77 -28.61 3.85 -5.30
N LEU A 78 -27.71 2.86 -5.35
CA LEU A 78 -28.00 1.55 -5.96
C LEU A 78 -29.12 0.79 -5.24
N ALA A 79 -29.21 0.91 -3.91
CA ALA A 79 -30.31 0.31 -3.17
C ALA A 79 -31.65 0.97 -3.53
N GLU A 80 -31.73 2.30 -3.60
CA GLU A 80 -32.96 2.98 -4.01
C GLU A 80 -33.36 2.64 -5.45
N GLU A 81 -32.39 2.52 -6.36
CA GLU A 81 -32.63 2.07 -7.74
C GLU A 81 -33.15 0.63 -7.79
N ALA A 82 -32.54 -0.29 -7.05
CA ALA A 82 -33.01 -1.66 -6.95
C ALA A 82 -34.43 -1.75 -6.35
N LYS A 83 -34.74 -0.88 -5.37
CA LYS A 83 -36.08 -0.78 -4.77
C LYS A 83 -37.12 -0.31 -5.79
N LYS A 84 -36.80 0.70 -6.61
CA LYS A 84 -37.66 1.16 -7.71
C LYS A 84 -37.92 0.06 -8.73
N ASN A 85 -36.89 -0.71 -9.06
CA ASN A 85 -36.97 -1.84 -9.98
C ASN A 85 -37.58 -3.11 -9.37
N LYS A 86 -38.03 -3.08 -8.10
CA LYS A 86 -38.56 -4.23 -7.33
C LYS A 86 -37.59 -5.42 -7.26
N ASP A 87 -36.30 -5.19 -7.45
CA ASP A 87 -35.24 -6.19 -7.32
C ASP A 87 -34.82 -6.30 -5.85
N TRP A 88 -35.58 -7.09 -5.09
CA TRP A 88 -35.38 -7.25 -3.65
C TRP A 88 -34.03 -7.89 -3.29
N ILE A 89 -33.50 -8.75 -4.15
CA ILE A 89 -32.21 -9.42 -3.95
C ILE A 89 -31.09 -8.38 -4.01
N LYS A 90 -31.06 -7.55 -5.06
CA LYS A 90 -30.08 -6.47 -5.19
C LYS A 90 -30.26 -5.41 -4.11
N TYR A 91 -31.50 -5.04 -3.79
CA TYR A 91 -31.80 -4.09 -2.72
C TYR A 91 -31.19 -4.54 -1.39
N GLU A 92 -31.44 -5.78 -0.96
CA GLU A 92 -30.96 -6.29 0.31
C GLU A 92 -29.42 -6.38 0.34
N ARG A 93 -28.80 -6.77 -0.79
CA ARG A 93 -27.34 -6.80 -0.94
C ARG A 93 -26.74 -5.40 -0.79
N TYR A 94 -27.25 -4.40 -1.52
CA TYR A 94 -26.73 -3.04 -1.47
C TYR A 94 -26.98 -2.35 -0.13
N ARG A 95 -28.14 -2.58 0.50
CA ARG A 95 -28.46 -2.12 1.87
C ARG A 95 -27.47 -2.66 2.91
N LYS A 96 -27.15 -3.96 2.85
CA LYS A 96 -26.14 -4.59 3.72
C LYS A 96 -24.76 -4.00 3.48
N LEU A 97 -24.34 -3.83 2.23
CA LEU A 97 -23.05 -3.24 1.88
C LEU A 97 -22.93 -1.80 2.39
N ALA A 98 -23.93 -0.94 2.17
CA ALA A 98 -23.95 0.42 2.69
C ALA A 98 -23.82 0.45 4.23
N SER A 99 -24.50 -0.48 4.92
CA SER A 99 -24.40 -0.64 6.37
C SER A 99 -23.00 -1.09 6.83
N ARG A 100 -22.37 -2.03 6.11
CA ARG A 100 -20.99 -2.47 6.39
C ARG A 100 -19.99 -1.34 6.25
N PHE A 101 -20.07 -0.55 5.18
CA PHE A 101 -19.19 0.60 4.98
C PHE A 101 -19.46 1.71 6.00
N LYS A 102 -20.71 1.96 6.41
CA LYS A 102 -21.05 2.88 7.51
C LYS A 102 -20.49 2.41 8.86
N LYS A 103 -20.44 1.10 9.10
CA LYS A 103 -19.77 0.54 10.30
C LYS A 103 -18.26 0.71 10.21
N ARG A 104 -17.65 0.53 9.02
CA ARG A 104 -16.22 0.80 8.79
C ARG A 104 -15.86 2.26 9.03
N THR A 105 -16.65 3.23 8.56
CA THR A 105 -16.39 4.66 8.85
C THR A 105 -16.44 4.95 10.35
N ARG A 106 -17.39 4.37 11.08
CA ARG A 106 -17.45 4.52 12.55
C ARG A 106 -16.26 3.86 13.24
N LYS A 107 -15.82 2.68 12.78
CA LYS A 107 -14.64 2.01 13.33
C LYS A 107 -13.37 2.83 13.06
N LEU A 108 -13.23 3.38 11.86
CA LEU A 108 -12.12 4.26 11.51
C LEU A 108 -12.14 5.56 12.35
N ALA A 109 -13.32 6.15 12.57
CA ALA A 109 -13.47 7.31 13.46
C ALA A 109 -13.20 6.97 14.93
N LYS A 110 -13.51 5.73 15.36
CA LYS A 110 -13.18 5.21 16.69
C LYS A 110 -11.73 4.74 16.81
N GLY A 111 -11.01 4.59 15.69
CA GLY A 111 -9.59 4.25 15.61
C GLY A 111 -8.67 5.42 15.95
N ILE A 112 -9.07 6.18 16.97
CA ILE A 112 -8.23 6.95 17.87
C ILE A 112 -8.60 6.40 19.26
N ALA A 113 -8.00 5.26 19.59
CA ALA A 113 -7.72 4.68 20.91
C ALA A 113 -6.85 3.44 20.64
#